data_AF-A0AAN9JQB0-F1
#
_entry.id   AF-A0AAN9JQB0-F1
#
_cell.length_a   1.000
_cell.length_b   1.000
_cell.length_c   1.000
_cell.angle_alpha   90.00
_cell.angle_beta   90.00
_cell.angle_gamma   90.00
#
_symmetry.space_group_name_H-M   'P 1'
#
loop_
_entity.id
_entity.type
_entity.pdbx_description
1 polymer ?
#
loop_
_entity_poly.entity_id
_entity_poly.type
_entity_poly.pdbx_seq_one_letter_code
_entity_poly.pdbx_strand_id
1 'polypeptide(L)'
;MIQLLFTVIFSEAAMILLLLFKTPLRKLVIMGLDRLKRGRGPVMVKTVSGTLVVVLLSSLYSMIKIQNRGIEEGAVVNPTDQVLMAKHLLEATLMGAVLFLALMIDRLHHYIRELRIRRKSMEAVKKQTRGPEDVKAAHSEETKTMEEEAARLRAELSRLESELQSRTKDADAAEANVIALRKQSEGFLLEYDRLLEENQNLRNQLQSLDRRLSHSGSKKNMIGKEKDARYPSILFHEKRTQNTEAASAFHDALFISSSGLFNC
;
A
#
# COMPACT_ATOMS: atom_id res chain seq x y z
N MET A 1 28.64 58.38 -11.46
CA MET A 1 27.76 57.32 -10.92
C MET A 1 27.51 56.19 -11.92
N ILE A 2 27.13 56.48 -13.17
CA ILE A 2 26.86 55.46 -14.21
C ILE A 2 27.99 54.43 -14.43
N GLN A 3 29.27 54.84 -14.45
CA GLN A 3 30.40 53.90 -14.60
C GLN A 3 30.48 52.87 -13.46
N LEU A 4 30.18 53.28 -12.22
CA LEU A 4 30.15 52.38 -11.07
C LEU A 4 28.99 51.40 -11.18
N LEU A 5 27.79 51.88 -11.58
CA LEU A 5 26.63 51.02 -11.78
C LEU A 5 26.89 49.98 -12.88
N PHE A 6 27.52 50.35 -13.99
CA PHE A 6 27.94 49.38 -15.02
C PHE A 6 28.94 48.36 -14.50
N THR A 7 29.91 48.78 -13.68
CA THR A 7 30.90 47.87 -13.07
C THR A 7 30.22 46.87 -12.13
N VAL A 8 29.25 47.33 -11.34
CA VAL A 8 28.48 46.47 -10.43
C VAL A 8 27.65 45.47 -11.24
N ILE A 9 26.89 45.91 -12.25
CA ILE A 9 26.11 45.01 -13.12
C ILE A 9 27.02 43.99 -13.81
N PHE A 10 28.19 44.41 -14.30
CA PHE A 10 29.14 43.50 -14.92
C PHE A 10 29.66 42.46 -13.92
N SER A 11 29.95 42.87 -12.68
CA SER A 11 30.37 41.95 -11.61
C SER A 11 29.25 40.98 -11.21
N GLU A 12 27.99 41.43 -11.15
CA GLU A 12 26.82 40.60 -10.84
C GLU A 12 26.51 39.62 -11.97
N ALA A 13 26.58 40.07 -13.22
CA ALA A 13 26.43 39.22 -14.40
C ALA A 13 27.55 38.17 -14.47
N ALA A 14 28.80 38.55 -14.16
CA ALA A 14 29.91 37.61 -14.06
C ALA A 14 29.69 36.58 -12.94
N MET A 15 29.16 37.00 -11.79
CA MET A 15 28.78 36.10 -10.69
C MET A 15 27.68 35.11 -11.10
N ILE A 16 26.65 35.56 -11.84
CA ILE A 16 25.59 34.70 -12.37
C ILE A 16 26.13 33.72 -13.42
N LEU A 17 27.01 34.18 -14.31
CA LEU A 17 27.64 33.34 -15.34
C LEU A 17 28.53 32.26 -14.71
N LEU A 18 29.32 32.62 -13.68
CA LEU A 18 30.11 31.68 -12.89
C LEU A 18 29.23 30.65 -12.15
N LEU A 19 28.02 31.04 -11.72
CA LEU A 19 27.03 30.15 -11.12
C LEU A 19 26.31 29.26 -12.16
N LEU A 20 26.21 29.67 -13.42
CA LEU A 20 25.63 28.86 -14.50
C LEU A 20 26.60 27.77 -14.97
N PHE A 21 27.88 28.12 -15.15
CA PHE A 21 28.89 27.16 -15.57
C PHE A 21 29.05 26.01 -14.56
N LYS A 22 29.19 24.79 -15.08
CA LYS A 22 29.32 23.55 -14.30
C LYS A 22 30.76 23.36 -13.81
N THR A 23 31.35 24.41 -13.24
CA THR A 23 32.78 24.49 -12.88
C THR A 23 33.00 24.38 -11.37
N PRO A 24 34.20 23.96 -10.91
CA PRO A 24 34.57 23.92 -9.49
C PRO A 24 34.53 25.30 -8.80
N LEU A 25 34.56 26.39 -9.57
CA LEU A 25 34.38 27.76 -9.09
C LEU A 25 33.02 27.99 -8.42
N ARG A 26 31.99 27.21 -8.79
CA ARG A 26 30.71 27.20 -8.10
C ARG A 26 30.88 26.92 -6.60
N LYS A 27 31.77 25.99 -6.22
CA LYS A 27 32.04 25.73 -4.79
C LYS A 27 32.69 26.94 -4.11
N LEU A 28 33.60 27.62 -4.79
CA LEU A 28 34.31 28.80 -4.27
C LEU A 28 33.37 29.98 -4.07
N VAL A 29 32.58 30.31 -5.09
CA VAL A 29 31.58 31.39 -5.07
C VAL A 29 30.57 31.13 -3.95
N ILE A 30 30.02 29.92 -3.87
CA ILE A 30 29.09 29.59 -2.80
C ILE A 30 29.81 29.59 -1.44
N MET A 31 31.07 29.17 -1.33
CA MET A 31 31.81 29.23 -0.05
C MET A 31 32.06 30.67 0.41
N GLY A 32 32.36 31.59 -0.51
CA GLY A 32 32.46 33.02 -0.23
C GLY A 32 31.13 33.62 0.21
N LEU A 33 30.06 33.40 -0.58
CA LEU A 33 28.69 33.82 -0.25
C LEU A 33 28.19 33.21 1.08
N ASP A 34 28.55 31.95 1.35
CA ASP A 34 28.16 31.26 2.58
C ASP A 34 28.89 31.84 3.81
N ARG A 35 30.15 32.26 3.68
CA ARG A 35 30.89 32.96 4.75
C ARG A 35 30.28 34.33 5.05
N LEU A 36 29.94 35.10 4.01
CA LEU A 36 29.35 36.44 4.18
C LEU A 36 27.93 36.36 4.79
N LYS A 37 27.19 35.29 4.51
CA LYS A 37 25.77 35.14 4.91
C LYS A 37 25.53 34.11 6.02
N ARG A 38 26.58 33.59 6.69
CA ARG A 38 26.47 32.50 7.69
C ARG A 38 25.83 32.91 9.02
N GLY A 39 25.84 34.20 9.35
CA GLY A 39 25.40 34.69 10.67
C GLY A 39 23.88 34.92 10.83
N ARG A 40 23.06 34.76 9.78
CA ARG A 40 21.64 35.10 9.83
C ARG A 40 20.76 33.85 9.76
N GLY A 41 20.11 33.51 10.88
CA GLY A 41 19.26 32.34 11.05
C GLY A 41 17.99 32.32 10.18
N PRO A 42 17.27 31.19 10.13
CA PRO A 42 16.15 30.95 9.20
C PRO A 42 14.95 31.89 9.38
N VAL A 43 14.73 32.42 10.60
CA VAL A 43 13.66 33.38 10.88
C VAL A 43 13.94 34.74 10.23
N MET A 44 15.19 35.18 10.25
CA MET A 44 15.58 36.45 9.66
C MET A 44 15.55 36.43 8.13
N VAL A 45 15.67 35.26 7.50
CA VAL A 45 15.53 35.12 6.04
C VAL A 45 14.10 35.47 5.59
N LYS A 46 13.10 35.08 6.38
CA LYS A 46 11.68 35.37 6.08
C LYS A 46 11.36 36.85 6.22
N THR A 47 11.86 37.50 7.27
CA THR A 47 11.63 38.93 7.51
C THR A 47 12.39 39.81 6.53
N VAL A 48 13.63 39.44 6.19
CA VAL A 48 14.45 40.12 5.18
C VAL A 48 13.82 40.00 3.79
N SER A 49 13.30 38.83 3.40
CA SER A 49 12.58 38.70 2.12
C SER A 49 11.37 39.64 2.05
N GLY A 50 10.59 39.75 3.13
CA GLY A 50 9.43 40.64 3.17
C GLY A 50 9.82 42.13 3.09
N THR A 51 10.83 42.56 3.85
CA THR A 51 11.31 43.95 3.82
C THR A 51 11.91 44.30 2.46
N LEU A 52 12.61 43.39 1.80
CA LEU A 52 13.20 43.62 0.48
C LEU A 52 12.14 43.76 -0.63
N VAL A 53 11.03 43.02 -0.54
CA VAL A 53 9.88 43.21 -1.44
C VAL A 53 9.27 44.60 -1.27
N VAL A 54 9.07 45.06 -0.03
CA VAL A 54 8.53 46.40 0.25
C VAL A 54 9.46 47.50 -0.26
N VAL A 55 10.78 47.35 -0.10
CA VAL A 55 11.78 48.29 -0.63
C VAL A 55 11.75 48.30 -2.16
N LEU A 56 11.63 47.15 -2.82
CA LEU A 56 11.48 47.07 -4.29
C LEU A 56 10.23 47.81 -4.78
N LEU A 57 9.07 47.58 -4.17
CA LEU A 57 7.84 48.29 -4.53
C LEU A 57 7.98 49.80 -4.32
N SER A 58 8.69 50.21 -3.26
CA SER A 58 8.94 51.64 -2.97
C SER A 58 9.86 52.29 -4.01
N SER A 59 10.89 51.57 -4.46
CA SER A 59 11.78 52.02 -5.55
C SER A 59 11.04 52.13 -6.90
N LEU A 60 10.22 51.13 -7.25
CA LEU A 60 9.40 51.16 -8.48
C LEU A 60 8.36 52.28 -8.45
N TYR A 61 7.72 52.48 -7.30
CA TYR A 61 6.77 53.57 -7.11
C TYR A 61 7.43 54.94 -7.29
N SER A 62 8.66 55.09 -6.78
CA SER A 62 9.44 56.33 -6.95
C SER A 62 9.80 56.57 -8.41
N MET A 63 10.16 55.53 -9.16
CA MET A 63 10.45 55.60 -10.60
C MET A 63 9.21 56.01 -11.42
N ILE A 64 8.07 55.36 -11.20
CA ILE A 64 6.80 55.68 -11.89
C ILE A 64 6.34 57.11 -11.53
N LYS A 65 6.49 57.51 -10.28
CA LYS A 65 6.13 58.86 -9.82
C LYS A 65 6.99 59.96 -10.46
N ILE A 66 8.28 59.71 -10.67
CA ILE A 66 9.17 60.65 -11.36
C ILE A 66 8.81 60.73 -12.86
N GLN A 67 8.50 59.59 -13.49
CA GLN A 67 8.12 59.54 -14.90
C GLN A 67 6.77 60.23 -15.16
N ASN A 68 5.78 60.01 -14.30
CA ASN A 68 4.45 60.65 -14.45
C ASN A 68 4.50 62.17 -14.24
N ARG A 69 5.35 62.67 -13.33
CA ARG A 69 5.58 64.12 -13.16
C ARG A 69 6.19 64.78 -14.39
N GLY A 70 7.06 64.08 -15.11
CA GLY A 70 7.64 64.57 -16.37
C GLY A 70 6.69 64.53 -17.58
N ILE A 71 5.56 63.82 -17.48
CA ILE A 71 4.54 63.75 -18.55
C ILE A 71 3.43 64.80 -18.31
N GLU A 72 3.12 65.14 -17.05
CA GLU A 72 2.12 66.15 -16.70
C GLU A 72 2.59 67.60 -16.96
N GLU A 73 3.90 67.87 -16.86
CA GLU A 73 4.48 69.16 -17.24
C GLU A 73 4.78 69.18 -18.74
N GLY A 74 3.75 69.44 -19.55
CA GLY A 74 3.81 69.55 -21.02
C GLY A 74 4.65 70.73 -21.54
N ALA A 75 5.96 70.75 -21.25
CA ALA A 75 6.89 71.77 -21.69
C ALA A 75 7.64 71.34 -22.96
N VAL A 76 7.62 72.21 -23.97
CA VAL A 76 8.35 72.13 -25.23
C VAL A 76 9.79 71.64 -25.00
N VAL A 77 10.08 70.41 -25.42
CA VAL A 77 11.30 69.70 -25.03
C VAL A 77 12.50 70.25 -25.80
N ASN A 78 13.37 70.98 -25.10
CA ASN A 78 14.67 71.41 -25.59
C ASN A 78 15.56 70.16 -25.75
N PRO A 79 16.33 69.97 -26.85
CA PRO A 79 17.13 68.75 -27.08
C PRO A 79 18.11 68.45 -25.95
N THR A 80 18.61 69.47 -25.25
CA THR A 80 19.48 69.32 -24.08
C THR A 80 18.78 68.70 -22.87
N ASP A 81 17.50 69.01 -22.68
CA ASP A 81 16.71 68.55 -21.53
C ASP A 81 16.20 67.11 -21.73
N GLN A 82 15.95 66.72 -22.99
CA GLN A 82 15.67 65.33 -23.36
C GLN A 82 16.83 64.40 -22.99
N VAL A 83 18.07 64.84 -23.21
CA VAL A 83 19.27 64.06 -22.88
C VAL A 83 19.45 63.98 -21.36
N LEU A 84 19.18 65.06 -20.62
CA LEU A 84 19.29 65.07 -19.16
C LEU A 84 18.24 64.16 -18.50
N MET A 85 17.00 64.20 -18.98
CA MET A 85 15.93 63.33 -18.50
C MET A 85 16.18 61.86 -18.84
N ALA A 86 16.68 61.57 -20.05
CA ALA A 86 17.10 60.21 -20.43
C ALA A 86 18.26 59.69 -19.56
N LYS A 87 19.21 60.54 -19.16
CA LYS A 87 20.30 60.17 -18.24
C LYS A 87 19.77 59.83 -16.85
N HIS A 88 18.88 60.64 -16.28
CA HIS A 88 18.29 60.35 -14.97
C HIS A 88 17.39 59.11 -14.98
N LEU A 89 16.63 58.90 -16.05
CA LEU A 89 15.81 57.70 -16.22
C LEU A 89 16.70 56.44 -16.37
N LEU A 90 17.80 56.54 -17.13
CA LEU A 90 18.77 55.46 -17.26
C LEU A 90 19.45 55.15 -15.93
N GLU A 91 19.79 56.17 -15.14
CA GLU A 91 20.39 56.00 -13.82
C GLU A 91 19.42 55.37 -12.81
N ALA A 92 18.14 55.77 -12.82
CA ALA A 92 17.11 55.20 -11.97
C ALA A 92 16.80 53.72 -12.32
N THR A 93 16.71 53.40 -13.62
CA THR A 93 16.50 52.02 -14.08
C THR A 93 17.72 51.14 -13.79
N LEU A 94 18.95 51.65 -13.93
CA LEU A 94 20.16 50.92 -13.50
C LEU A 94 20.18 50.67 -11.99
N MET A 95 19.82 51.67 -11.17
CA MET A 95 19.79 51.52 -9.71
C MET A 95 18.76 50.46 -9.29
N GLY A 96 17.57 50.46 -9.91
CA GLY A 96 16.57 49.41 -9.72
C GLY A 96 17.03 48.03 -10.19
N ALA A 97 17.74 47.96 -11.33
CA ALA A 97 18.26 46.71 -11.89
C ALA A 97 19.35 46.08 -11.00
N VAL A 98 20.29 46.86 -10.47
CA VAL A 98 21.31 46.39 -9.50
C VAL A 98 20.65 45.86 -8.23
N LEU A 99 19.68 46.59 -7.67
CA LEU A 99 18.92 46.11 -6.51
C LEU A 99 18.19 44.79 -6.81
N PHE A 100 17.57 44.68 -7.98
CA PHE A 100 16.90 43.46 -8.41
C PHE A 100 17.87 42.28 -8.59
N LEU A 101 19.04 42.51 -9.19
CA LEU A 101 20.08 41.50 -9.38
C LEU A 101 20.66 41.01 -8.06
N ALA A 102 20.96 41.93 -7.12
CA ALA A 102 21.38 41.58 -5.76
C ALA A 102 20.35 40.66 -5.06
N LEU A 103 19.05 40.91 -5.27
CA LEU A 103 17.97 40.07 -4.74
C LEU A 103 17.85 38.71 -5.42
N MET A 104 18.04 38.67 -6.73
CA MET A 104 18.08 37.41 -7.48
C MET A 104 19.24 36.53 -7.00
N ILE A 105 20.41 37.12 -6.73
CA ILE A 105 21.57 36.43 -6.14
C ILE A 105 21.25 35.94 -4.73
N ASP A 106 20.59 36.75 -3.92
CA ASP A 106 20.17 36.39 -2.56
C ASP A 106 19.21 35.19 -2.52
N ARG A 107 18.23 35.17 -3.43
CA ARG A 107 17.26 34.06 -3.57
C ARG A 107 17.94 32.80 -4.11
N LEU A 108 18.82 32.94 -5.10
CA LEU A 108 19.60 31.82 -5.64
C LEU A 108 20.50 31.20 -4.57
N HIS A 109 21.13 32.02 -3.73
CA HIS A 109 21.97 31.53 -2.62
C HIS A 109 21.16 30.72 -1.60
N HIS A 110 19.94 31.17 -1.28
CA HIS A 110 19.04 30.41 -0.41
C HIS A 110 18.70 29.04 -1.01
N TYR A 111 18.32 29.00 -2.29
CA TYR A 111 18.01 27.76 -3.00
C TYR A 111 19.22 26.81 -3.05
N ILE A 112 20.41 27.34 -3.33
CA ILE A 112 21.67 26.59 -3.35
C ILE A 112 22.01 26.01 -1.97
N ARG A 113 21.78 26.77 -0.89
CA ARG A 113 22.00 26.31 0.49
C ARG A 113 21.09 25.12 0.82
N GLU A 114 19.82 25.20 0.46
CA GLU A 114 18.86 24.12 0.68
C GLU A 114 19.24 22.86 -0.11
N LEU A 115 19.61 23.01 -1.38
CA LEU A 115 20.12 21.91 -2.21
C LEU A 115 21.41 21.29 -1.65
N ARG A 116 22.29 22.08 -1.02
CA ARG A 116 23.51 21.59 -0.37
C ARG A 116 23.21 20.80 0.91
N ILE A 117 22.24 21.23 1.71
CA ILE A 117 21.85 20.51 2.93
C ILE A 117 21.31 19.13 2.55
N ARG A 118 20.42 19.05 1.55
CA ARG A 118 19.92 17.75 1.05
C ARG A 118 21.02 16.88 0.45
N ARG A 119 21.99 17.46 -0.25
CA ARG A 119 23.15 16.70 -0.76
C ARG A 119 24.06 16.20 0.37
N LYS A 120 24.30 17.00 1.41
CA LYS A 120 25.09 16.60 2.58
C LYS A 120 24.39 15.54 3.42
N SER A 121 23.08 15.59 3.59
CA SER A 121 22.34 14.53 4.27
C SER A 121 22.37 13.23 3.47
N MET A 122 22.25 13.29 2.13
CA MET A 122 22.41 12.14 1.26
C MET A 122 23.85 11.58 1.28
N GLU A 123 24.87 12.44 1.30
CA GLU A 123 26.27 12.02 1.41
C GLU A 123 26.62 11.48 2.80
N ALA A 124 26.00 11.99 3.87
CA ALA A 124 26.17 11.47 5.24
C ALA A 124 25.54 10.08 5.39
N VAL A 125 24.32 9.90 4.87
CA VAL A 125 23.68 8.58 4.75
C VAL A 125 24.60 7.63 3.95
N LYS A 126 25.16 8.09 2.83
CA LYS A 126 26.08 7.28 2.00
C LYS A 126 27.45 7.01 2.64
N LYS A 127 27.95 7.89 3.52
CA LYS A 127 29.23 7.71 4.25
C LYS A 127 29.08 6.83 5.48
N GLN A 128 27.94 6.90 6.17
CA GLN A 128 27.57 5.94 7.22
C GLN A 128 27.49 4.51 6.64
N THR A 129 27.09 4.38 5.37
CA THR A 129 27.14 3.11 4.62
C THR A 129 28.56 2.70 4.15
N ARG A 130 29.63 3.50 4.31
CA ARG A 130 30.93 3.27 3.63
C ARG A 130 32.25 3.35 4.45
N GLY A 131 32.28 3.45 5.78
CA GLY A 131 33.50 3.12 6.56
C GLY A 131 33.67 3.89 7.89
N PRO A 132 34.21 3.29 8.97
CA PRO A 132 35.49 2.55 8.97
C PRO A 132 35.38 1.05 9.29
N GLU A 133 36.50 0.33 9.20
CA GLU A 133 36.63 -1.03 8.67
C GLU A 133 36.26 -2.22 9.58
N ASP A 134 35.61 -2.03 10.73
CA ASP A 134 35.10 -3.16 11.54
C ASP A 134 33.65 -3.56 11.18
N VAL A 135 32.94 -2.73 10.41
CA VAL A 135 31.56 -3.00 9.98
C VAL A 135 31.52 -3.67 8.59
N LYS A 136 32.64 -3.83 7.88
CA LYS A 136 32.62 -4.52 6.58
C LYS A 136 32.48 -6.05 6.72
N ALA A 137 32.98 -6.61 7.82
CA ALA A 137 32.70 -7.99 8.21
C ALA A 137 31.26 -8.10 8.75
N ALA A 138 30.85 -7.23 9.68
CA ALA A 138 29.51 -7.27 10.26
C ALA A 138 28.38 -6.96 9.27
N HIS A 139 28.50 -5.98 8.36
CA HIS A 139 27.51 -5.74 7.30
C HIS A 139 27.65 -6.70 6.12
N SER A 140 28.83 -7.25 5.81
CA SER A 140 28.89 -8.36 4.84
C SER A 140 28.28 -9.61 5.42
N GLU A 141 28.44 -9.88 6.72
CA GLU A 141 27.77 -10.98 7.42
C GLU A 141 26.29 -10.67 7.53
N GLU A 142 25.84 -9.52 8.00
CA GLU A 142 24.41 -9.17 8.08
C GLU A 142 23.74 -9.13 6.70
N THR A 143 24.41 -8.65 5.65
CA THR A 143 23.82 -8.70 4.29
C THR A 143 23.80 -10.13 3.76
N LYS A 144 24.81 -10.96 4.07
CA LYS A 144 24.79 -12.39 3.74
C LYS A 144 23.76 -13.16 4.57
N THR A 145 23.61 -12.89 5.86
CA THR A 145 22.62 -13.54 6.72
C THR A 145 21.21 -13.10 6.33
N MET A 146 20.99 -11.84 5.99
CA MET A 146 19.70 -11.39 5.44
C MET A 146 19.43 -11.97 4.05
N GLU A 147 20.46 -12.18 3.21
CA GLU A 147 20.32 -12.84 1.91
C GLU A 147 20.06 -14.35 2.05
N GLU A 148 20.71 -15.01 3.01
CA GLU A 148 20.49 -16.41 3.40
C GLU A 148 19.11 -16.61 4.03
N GLU A 149 18.67 -15.70 4.91
CA GLU A 149 17.31 -15.69 5.46
C GLU A 149 16.29 -15.43 4.36
N ALA A 150 16.55 -14.51 3.42
CA ALA A 150 15.67 -14.29 2.28
C ALA A 150 15.61 -15.53 1.36
N ALA A 151 16.73 -16.22 1.15
CA ALA A 151 16.77 -17.47 0.39
C ALA A 151 16.03 -18.59 1.13
N ARG A 152 16.20 -18.71 2.45
CA ARG A 152 15.51 -19.66 3.32
C ARG A 152 14.01 -19.40 3.34
N LEU A 153 13.58 -18.16 3.53
CA LEU A 153 12.17 -17.76 3.51
C LEU A 153 11.54 -18.00 2.14
N ARG A 154 12.27 -17.76 1.04
CA ARG A 154 11.81 -18.11 -0.31
C ARG A 154 11.68 -19.62 -0.52
N ALA A 155 12.64 -20.41 -0.02
CA ALA A 155 12.56 -21.87 -0.08
C ALA A 155 11.38 -22.40 0.75
N GLU A 156 11.16 -21.82 1.94
CA GLU A 156 10.03 -22.16 2.80
C GLU A 156 8.69 -21.74 2.16
N LEU A 157 8.59 -20.56 1.55
CA LEU A 157 7.42 -20.15 0.77
C LEU A 157 7.13 -21.13 -0.37
N SER A 158 8.15 -21.51 -1.15
CA SER A 158 7.97 -22.49 -2.23
C SER A 158 7.56 -23.87 -1.70
N ARG A 159 8.09 -24.28 -0.54
CA ARG A 159 7.69 -25.52 0.14
C ARG A 159 6.23 -25.44 0.58
N LEU A 160 5.83 -24.38 1.28
CA LEU A 160 4.44 -24.18 1.73
C LEU A 160 3.48 -24.09 0.55
N GLU A 161 3.86 -23.44 -0.55
CA GLU A 161 3.05 -23.38 -1.77
C GLU A 161 2.82 -24.78 -2.36
N SER A 162 3.87 -25.61 -2.43
CA SER A 162 3.74 -27.01 -2.88
C SER A 162 2.91 -27.87 -1.92
N GLU A 163 3.05 -27.63 -0.61
CA GLU A 163 2.29 -28.34 0.42
C GLU A 163 0.81 -27.96 0.33
N LEU A 164 0.49 -26.67 0.21
CA LEU A 164 -0.88 -26.19 -0.04
C LEU A 164 -1.46 -26.78 -1.32
N GLN A 165 -0.71 -26.77 -2.42
CA GLN A 165 -1.19 -27.33 -3.68
C GLN A 165 -1.47 -28.84 -3.56
N SER A 166 -0.66 -29.59 -2.81
CA SER A 166 -0.92 -31.00 -2.53
C SER A 166 -2.15 -31.20 -1.64
N ARG A 167 -2.29 -30.41 -0.57
CA ARG A 167 -3.43 -30.43 0.35
C ARG A 167 -4.73 -30.08 -0.36
N THR A 168 -4.72 -29.14 -1.30
CA THR A 168 -5.88 -28.82 -2.13
C THR A 168 -6.30 -30.02 -2.97
N LYS A 169 -5.36 -30.71 -3.63
CA LYS A 169 -5.68 -31.92 -4.42
C LYS A 169 -6.24 -33.04 -3.54
N ASP A 170 -5.67 -33.23 -2.35
CA ASP A 170 -6.17 -34.21 -1.38
C ASP A 170 -7.58 -33.84 -0.89
N ALA A 171 -7.84 -32.56 -0.65
CA ALA A 171 -9.14 -32.05 -0.27
C ALA A 171 -10.18 -32.23 -1.39
N ASP A 172 -9.83 -31.91 -2.64
CA ASP A 172 -10.69 -32.12 -3.81
C ASP A 172 -11.02 -33.61 -4.00
N ALA A 173 -10.03 -34.49 -3.81
CA ALA A 173 -10.23 -35.94 -3.86
C ALA A 173 -11.12 -36.44 -2.71
N ALA A 174 -10.93 -35.92 -1.50
CA ALA A 174 -11.77 -36.23 -0.35
C ALA A 174 -13.20 -35.72 -0.57
N GLU A 175 -13.39 -34.53 -1.14
CA GLU A 175 -14.70 -33.98 -1.49
C GLU A 175 -15.40 -34.86 -2.53
N ALA A 176 -14.70 -35.27 -3.58
CA ALA A 176 -15.24 -36.19 -4.58
C ALA A 176 -15.68 -37.52 -3.95
N ASN A 177 -14.92 -38.05 -2.99
CA ASN A 177 -15.27 -39.25 -2.24
C ASN A 177 -16.50 -39.03 -1.35
N VAL A 178 -16.61 -37.89 -0.66
CA VAL A 178 -17.80 -37.53 0.13
C VAL A 178 -19.04 -37.42 -0.76
N ILE A 179 -18.92 -36.79 -1.93
CA ILE A 179 -20.01 -36.69 -2.91
C ILE A 179 -20.42 -38.10 -3.39
N ALA A 180 -19.46 -38.97 -3.67
CA ALA A 180 -19.74 -40.35 -4.09
C ALA A 180 -20.47 -41.14 -2.99
N LEU A 181 -19.98 -41.07 -1.75
CA LEU A 181 -20.62 -41.72 -0.60
C LEU A 181 -22.01 -41.17 -0.33
N ARG A 182 -22.19 -39.84 -0.46
CA ARG A 182 -23.51 -39.21 -0.36
C ARG A 182 -24.47 -39.78 -1.39
N LYS A 183 -24.08 -39.84 -2.67
CA LYS A 183 -24.89 -40.45 -3.73
C LYS A 183 -25.22 -41.92 -3.44
N GLN A 184 -24.25 -42.68 -2.93
CA GLN A 184 -24.47 -44.07 -2.55
C GLN A 184 -25.49 -44.18 -1.40
N SER A 185 -25.41 -43.31 -0.40
CA SER A 185 -26.35 -43.28 0.72
C SER A 185 -27.76 -42.85 0.29
N GLU A 186 -27.88 -41.91 -0.65
CA GLU A 186 -29.15 -41.51 -1.26
C GLU A 186 -29.77 -42.70 -2.04
N GLY A 187 -28.96 -43.48 -2.75
CA GLY A 187 -29.40 -44.71 -3.41
C GLY A 187 -29.89 -45.79 -2.43
N PHE A 188 -29.18 -46.01 -1.33
CA PHE A 188 -29.61 -46.96 -0.30
C PHE A 188 -30.91 -46.53 0.39
N LEU A 189 -31.11 -45.22 0.57
CA LEU A 189 -32.34 -44.69 1.16
C LEU A 189 -33.56 -44.97 0.28
N LEU A 190 -33.43 -44.82 -1.04
CA LEU A 190 -34.49 -45.16 -1.99
C LEU A 190 -34.82 -46.67 -2.01
N GLU A 191 -33.81 -47.53 -1.96
CA GLU A 191 -34.02 -48.98 -1.86
C GLU A 191 -34.67 -49.37 -0.53
N TYR A 192 -34.31 -48.69 0.56
CA TYR A 192 -34.95 -48.90 1.86
C TYR A 192 -36.44 -48.54 1.82
N ASP A 193 -36.80 -47.39 1.26
CA ASP A 193 -38.19 -46.95 1.12
C ASP A 193 -39.01 -47.93 0.26
N ARG A 194 -38.44 -48.36 -0.87
CA ARG A 194 -39.06 -49.37 -1.75
C ARG A 194 -39.29 -50.70 -1.03
N LEU A 195 -38.28 -51.23 -0.32
CA LEU A 195 -38.41 -52.48 0.43
C LEU A 195 -39.43 -52.36 1.56
N LEU A 196 -39.55 -51.18 2.18
CA LEU A 196 -40.54 -50.92 3.21
C LEU A 196 -41.96 -50.95 2.63
N GLU A 197 -42.18 -50.37 1.45
CA GLU A 197 -43.44 -50.45 0.71
C GLU A 197 -43.78 -51.90 0.31
N GLU A 198 -42.82 -52.65 -0.23
CA GLU A 198 -43.00 -54.07 -0.57
C GLU A 198 -43.37 -54.91 0.68
N ASN A 199 -42.73 -54.66 1.82
CA ASN A 199 -43.07 -55.32 3.09
C ASN A 199 -44.49 -54.98 3.56
N GLN A 200 -44.92 -53.72 3.43
CA GLN A 200 -46.29 -53.33 3.75
C GLN A 200 -47.29 -54.02 2.81
N ASN A 201 -46.98 -54.08 1.51
CA ASN A 201 -47.82 -54.78 0.53
C ASN A 201 -47.93 -56.28 0.85
N LEU A 202 -46.82 -56.96 1.17
CA LEU A 202 -46.83 -58.36 1.58
C LEU A 202 -47.65 -58.58 2.86
N ARG A 203 -47.55 -57.69 3.85
CA ARG A 203 -48.39 -57.72 5.05
C ARG A 203 -49.87 -57.58 4.73
N ASN A 204 -50.23 -56.65 3.83
CA ASN A 204 -51.61 -56.47 3.37
C ASN A 204 -52.12 -57.70 2.62
N GLN A 205 -51.28 -58.31 1.76
CA GLN A 205 -51.62 -59.56 1.07
C GLN A 205 -51.86 -60.70 2.05
N LEU A 206 -51.00 -60.89 3.04
CA LEU A 206 -51.16 -61.89 4.09
C LEU A 206 -52.44 -61.67 4.90
N GLN A 207 -52.74 -60.45 5.33
CA GLN A 207 -54.00 -60.13 6.02
C GLN A 207 -55.23 -60.42 5.14
N SER A 208 -55.13 -60.13 3.84
CA SER A 208 -56.22 -60.42 2.91
C SER A 208 -56.42 -61.93 2.70
N LEU A 209 -55.34 -62.71 2.65
CA LEU A 209 -55.39 -64.17 2.55
C LEU A 209 -55.91 -64.79 3.84
N ASP A 210 -55.46 -64.32 5.00
CA ASP A 210 -55.96 -64.75 6.31
C ASP A 210 -57.45 -64.46 6.48
N ARG A 211 -57.94 -63.29 6.05
CA ARG A 211 -59.38 -63.00 5.97
C ARG A 211 -60.10 -63.97 5.04
N ARG A 212 -59.57 -64.27 3.84
CA ARG A 212 -60.18 -65.22 2.90
C ARG A 212 -60.20 -66.64 3.45
N LEU A 213 -59.12 -67.09 4.09
CA LEU A 213 -58.99 -68.39 4.72
C LEU A 213 -59.92 -68.51 5.94
N SER A 214 -60.06 -67.45 6.74
CA SER A 214 -61.03 -67.39 7.84
C SER A 214 -62.46 -67.45 7.33
N HIS A 215 -62.78 -66.76 6.23
CA HIS A 215 -64.11 -66.82 5.59
C HIS A 215 -64.38 -68.20 4.96
N SER A 216 -63.34 -68.86 4.44
CA SER A 216 -63.37 -70.23 3.91
C SER A 216 -63.45 -71.30 5.01
N GLY A 217 -62.81 -71.05 6.15
CA GLY A 217 -62.71 -71.95 7.31
C GLY A 217 -63.94 -71.91 8.21
N SER A 218 -64.77 -70.86 8.11
CA SER A 218 -66.05 -70.77 8.82
C SER A 218 -67.10 -71.81 8.35
N LYS A 219 -66.73 -72.76 7.48
CA LYS A 219 -67.52 -73.93 7.11
C LYS A 219 -67.06 -75.25 7.76
N LYS A 220 -66.10 -75.25 8.71
CA LYS A 220 -65.69 -76.48 9.42
C LYS A 220 -65.21 -76.26 10.87
N ASN A 221 -66.19 -76.34 11.79
CA ASN A 221 -66.23 -76.68 13.22
C ASN A 221 -65.03 -76.48 14.19
N MET A 222 -65.43 -76.04 15.41
CA MET A 222 -64.75 -75.91 16.70
C MET A 222 -63.76 -77.03 17.10
N ILE A 223 -62.67 -76.66 17.81
CA ILE A 223 -62.20 -77.18 19.13
C ILE A 223 -60.73 -76.78 19.38
N GLY A 224 -60.41 -76.27 20.58
CA GLY A 224 -59.16 -76.62 21.29
C GLY A 224 -58.02 -75.60 21.37
N LYS A 225 -58.03 -74.82 22.46
CA LYS A 225 -56.91 -74.47 23.37
C LYS A 225 -55.52 -74.03 22.84
N GLU A 226 -55.14 -72.81 23.27
CA GLU A 226 -53.95 -72.52 24.10
C GLU A 226 -52.55 -72.64 23.45
N LYS A 227 -51.84 -71.51 23.23
CA LYS A 227 -50.77 -70.98 24.11
C LYS A 227 -49.99 -69.84 23.42
N ASP A 228 -49.59 -68.90 24.26
CA ASP A 228 -48.78 -67.71 23.95
C ASP A 228 -47.49 -68.03 23.19
N ALA A 229 -47.28 -67.32 22.08
CA ALA A 229 -45.96 -67.16 21.47
C ALA A 229 -45.52 -65.70 21.62
N ARG A 230 -44.88 -65.43 22.75
CA ARG A 230 -44.07 -64.25 23.02
C ARG A 230 -42.90 -64.22 22.03
N TYR A 231 -42.92 -63.33 21.05
CA TYR A 231 -41.72 -62.91 20.32
C TYR A 231 -41.09 -61.72 21.04
N PRO A 232 -39.79 -61.76 21.39
CA PRO A 232 -39.11 -60.66 22.04
C PRO A 232 -38.74 -59.58 21.03
N SER A 233 -39.15 -58.33 21.30
CA SER A 233 -38.79 -57.11 20.56
C SER A 233 -37.33 -56.68 20.78
N ILE A 234 -36.38 -57.62 20.75
CA ILE A 234 -34.96 -57.35 21.04
C ILE A 234 -34.15 -57.52 19.76
N LEU A 235 -34.38 -56.64 18.78
CA LEU A 235 -33.42 -56.39 17.70
C LEU A 235 -33.63 -55.02 17.03
N PHE A 236 -34.16 -54.03 17.76
CA PHE A 236 -34.39 -52.68 17.23
C PHE A 236 -33.64 -51.58 17.98
N HIS A 237 -32.90 -51.92 19.04
CA HIS A 237 -32.14 -50.93 19.81
C HIS A 237 -30.64 -50.90 19.50
N GLU A 238 -30.06 -51.95 18.90
CA GLU A 238 -28.61 -52.03 18.68
C GLU A 238 -28.16 -51.46 17.33
N LYS A 239 -29.06 -51.41 16.32
CA LYS A 239 -28.77 -50.72 15.06
C LYS A 239 -28.97 -49.20 15.12
N ARG A 240 -29.70 -48.70 16.13
CA ARG A 240 -29.87 -47.26 16.33
C ARG A 240 -28.62 -46.63 16.93
N THR A 241 -27.98 -47.33 17.87
CA THR A 241 -26.74 -46.87 18.52
C THR A 241 -25.55 -46.88 17.57
N GLN A 242 -25.39 -47.92 16.73
CA GLN A 242 -24.30 -47.94 15.74
C GLN A 242 -24.44 -46.88 14.63
N ASN A 243 -25.66 -46.55 14.19
CA ASN A 243 -25.86 -45.49 13.20
C ASN A 243 -25.69 -44.08 13.78
N THR A 244 -26.02 -43.87 15.06
CA THR A 244 -25.71 -42.58 15.72
C THR A 244 -24.23 -42.42 16.05
N GLU A 245 -23.51 -43.50 16.38
CA GLU A 245 -22.06 -43.45 16.57
C GLU A 245 -21.32 -43.25 15.23
N ALA A 246 -21.79 -43.84 14.13
CA ALA A 246 -21.24 -43.57 12.81
C ALA A 246 -21.51 -42.12 12.35
N ALA A 247 -22.70 -41.57 12.67
CA ALA A 247 -23.03 -40.18 12.37
C ALA A 247 -22.25 -39.19 13.25
N SER A 248 -22.03 -39.50 14.53
CA SER A 248 -21.20 -38.65 15.41
C SER A 248 -19.73 -38.72 15.02
N ALA A 249 -19.21 -39.90 14.65
CA ALA A 249 -17.84 -40.05 14.16
C ALA A 249 -17.60 -39.30 12.83
N PHE A 250 -18.60 -39.25 11.94
CA PHE A 250 -18.52 -38.42 10.72
C PHE A 250 -18.53 -36.92 11.03
N HIS A 251 -19.34 -36.50 12.00
CA HIS A 251 -19.43 -35.09 12.39
C HIS A 251 -18.17 -34.63 13.14
N ASP A 252 -17.59 -35.48 13.99
CA ASP A 252 -16.34 -35.20 14.70
C ASP A 252 -15.14 -35.24 13.75
N ALA A 253 -15.11 -36.12 12.74
CA ALA A 253 -14.07 -36.13 11.71
C ALA A 253 -14.12 -34.87 10.82
N LEU A 254 -15.33 -34.38 10.49
CA LEU A 254 -15.53 -33.10 9.80
C LEU A 254 -15.09 -31.89 10.66
N PHE A 255 -15.36 -31.93 11.96
CA PHE A 255 -14.98 -30.84 12.87
C PHE A 255 -13.47 -30.79 13.15
N ILE A 256 -12.80 -31.94 13.28
CA ILE A 256 -11.34 -32.02 13.45
C ILE A 256 -10.61 -31.60 12.17
N SER A 257 -11.13 -31.96 10.98
CA SER A 257 -10.57 -31.50 9.70
C SER A 257 -10.72 -29.99 9.52
N SER A 258 -11.86 -29.42 9.92
CA SER A 258 -12.10 -27.97 9.81
C SER A 258 -11.33 -27.13 10.84
N SER A 259 -11.01 -27.69 12.02
CA SER A 259 -10.24 -26.98 13.07
C SER A 259 -8.73 -27.11 12.94
N GLY A 260 -8.22 -28.14 12.23
CA GLY A 260 -6.81 -28.24 11.83
C GLY A 260 -6.37 -27.22 10.76
N LEU A 261 -7.33 -26.61 10.05
CA LEU A 261 -7.10 -25.59 9.02
C LEU A 261 -7.01 -24.15 9.55
N PHE A 262 -7.21 -23.93 10.86
CA PHE A 262 -7.23 -22.59 11.46
C PHE A 262 -6.10 -22.32 12.48
N ASN A 263 -5.22 -23.30 12.72
CA ASN A 263 -4.01 -23.16 13.54
C ASN A 263 -2.79 -23.71 12.78
N CYS A 264 -2.36 -22.98 11.75
CA CYS A 264 -0.99 -22.96 11.21
C CYS A 264 -0.86 -21.77 10.25
#